data_AF-A0A6M2A378-F1
#
_entry.id   AF-A0A6M2A378-F1
#
_cell.length_a   1.000
_cell.length_b   1.000
_cell.length_c   1.000
_cell.angle_alpha   90.00
_cell.angle_beta   90.00
_cell.angle_gamma   90.00
#
_symmetry.space_group_name_H-M   'P 1'
#
loop_
_entity.id
_entity.type
_entity.pdbx_description
1 polymer ?
#
loop_
_entity_poly.entity_id
_entity_poly.type
_entity_poly.pdbx_seq_one_letter_code
_entity_poly.pdbx_strand_id
1 'polypeptide(L)'
;MIKQEYERLLGLLEQCHDTEKVTLEDLLKEAVVFFETLRKEFPTASKEDREEMIQMMTHLHSRLHEVSKKTAEASGMSEDELSSFAENPSNFTPEQWQMVQGSRRQLYDSARKFSSSLEKEKKKKQAPQEEKPKKPIRRRTRRPRRKDWLES
;
A
#
# COMPACT_ATOMS: atom_id res chain seq x y z
N MET A 1 -2.18 -14.90 -0.37
CA MET A 1 -2.67 -14.63 0.99
C MET A 1 -3.65 -13.47 0.99
N ILE A 2 -3.38 -12.42 0.21
CA ILE A 2 -4.27 -11.25 0.12
C ILE A 2 -5.75 -11.53 -0.19
N LYS A 3 -6.07 -12.54 -1.02
CA LYS A 3 -7.46 -12.88 -1.36
C LYS A 3 -8.27 -13.31 -0.13
N GLN A 4 -7.64 -14.04 0.79
CA GLN A 4 -8.29 -14.50 2.02
C GLN A 4 -8.59 -13.32 2.95
N GLU A 5 -7.64 -12.38 3.10
CA GLU A 5 -7.84 -11.18 3.92
C GLU A 5 -8.89 -10.25 3.29
N TYR A 6 -8.92 -10.18 1.96
CA TYR A 6 -9.97 -9.48 1.22
C TYR A 6 -11.36 -10.09 1.46
N GLU A 7 -11.51 -11.42 1.35
CA GLU A 7 -12.78 -12.10 1.59
C GLU A 7 -13.25 -11.96 3.04
N ARG A 8 -12.33 -12.02 4.02
CA ARG A 8 -12.66 -11.75 5.43
C ARG A 8 -13.19 -10.35 5.64
N LEU A 9 -12.47 -9.35 5.12
CA LEU A 9 -12.86 -7.95 5.25
C LEU A 9 -14.22 -7.69 4.58
N LEU A 10 -14.44 -8.25 3.39
CA LEU A 10 -15.70 -8.12 2.68
C LEU A 10 -16.85 -8.79 3.45
N GLY A 11 -16.62 -9.99 3.99
CA GLY A 11 -17.61 -10.70 4.80
C GLY A 11 -18.02 -9.93 6.05
N LEU A 12 -17.06 -9.29 6.75
CA LEU A 12 -17.38 -8.42 7.88
C LEU A 12 -18.14 -7.17 7.46
N LEU A 13 -17.83 -6.59 6.29
CA LEU A 13 -18.52 -5.43 5.76
C LEU A 13 -19.99 -5.73 5.44
N GLU A 14 -20.26 -6.90 4.87
CA GLU A 14 -21.62 -7.37 4.55
C GLU A 14 -22.43 -7.70 5.82
N GLN A 15 -21.76 -8.23 6.86
CA GLN A 15 -22.37 -8.56 8.15
C GLN A 15 -22.52 -7.35 9.08
N CYS A 16 -21.95 -6.19 8.75
CA CYS A 16 -22.00 -4.99 9.58
C CYS A 16 -23.43 -4.43 9.75
N HIS A 17 -24.38 -4.88 8.91
CA HIS A 17 -25.81 -4.54 9.04
C HIS A 17 -26.57 -5.48 10.00
N ASP A 18 -26.05 -6.67 10.29
CA ASP A 18 -26.62 -7.61 11.27
C ASP A 18 -25.99 -7.35 12.63
N THR A 19 -26.65 -6.51 13.42
CA THR A 19 -26.20 -5.83 14.64
C THR A 19 -25.74 -6.72 15.82
N GLU A 20 -25.71 -8.05 15.69
CA GLU A 20 -25.41 -8.95 16.82
C GLU A 20 -24.03 -9.63 16.78
N LYS A 21 -23.28 -9.58 15.67
CA LYS A 21 -22.08 -10.46 15.54
C LYS A 21 -20.76 -9.79 15.17
N VAL A 22 -20.77 -8.58 14.62
CA VAL A 22 -19.53 -7.92 14.16
C VAL A 22 -19.37 -6.57 14.83
N THR A 23 -18.24 -6.39 15.52
CA THR A 23 -17.90 -5.08 16.10
C THR A 23 -17.17 -4.22 15.07
N LEU A 24 -17.36 -2.90 15.14
CA LEU A 24 -16.58 -1.94 14.36
C LEU A 24 -15.06 -2.13 14.56
N GLU A 25 -14.66 -2.58 15.75
CA GLU A 25 -13.28 -2.86 16.07
C GLU A 25 -12.71 -4.02 15.23
N ASP A 26 -13.47 -5.10 15.05
CA ASP A 26 -13.06 -6.24 14.22
C ASP A 26 -12.93 -5.83 12.75
N LEU A 27 -13.88 -5.03 12.24
CA LEU A 27 -13.84 -4.50 10.88
C LEU A 27 -12.59 -3.64 10.66
N LEU A 28 -12.28 -2.75 11.60
CA LEU A 28 -11.10 -1.88 11.53
C LEU A 28 -9.79 -2.68 11.61
N LYS A 29 -9.72 -3.72 12.46
CA LYS A 29 -8.56 -4.61 12.55
C LYS A 29 -8.31 -5.36 11.25
N GLU A 30 -9.34 -5.98 10.68
CA GLU A 30 -9.23 -6.71 9.40
C GLU A 30 -8.87 -5.75 8.25
N ALA A 31 -9.39 -4.52 8.25
CA ALA A 31 -8.99 -3.51 7.28
C ALA A 31 -7.48 -3.22 7.37
N VAL A 32 -6.94 -3.03 8.57
CA VAL A 32 -5.50 -2.82 8.77
C VAL A 32 -4.70 -4.02 8.27
N VAL A 33 -5.11 -5.25 8.59
CA VAL A 33 -4.44 -6.48 8.14
C VAL A 33 -4.43 -6.60 6.62
N PHE A 34 -5.56 -6.32 5.96
CA PHE A 34 -5.68 -6.32 4.51
C PHE A 34 -4.71 -5.31 3.87
N PHE A 35 -4.72 -4.05 4.34
CA PHE A 35 -3.84 -3.00 3.79
C PHE A 35 -2.36 -3.26 4.06
N GLU A 36 -2.01 -3.86 5.19
CA GLU A 36 -0.64 -4.28 5.46
C GLU A 36 -0.18 -5.41 4.54
N THR A 37 -1.04 -6.39 4.30
CA THR A 37 -0.77 -7.51 3.40
C THR A 37 -0.64 -7.03 1.96
N LEU A 38 -1.55 -6.17 1.52
CA LEU A 38 -1.47 -5.45 0.24
C LEU A 38 -0.12 -4.74 0.11
N ARG A 39 0.29 -3.98 1.12
CA ARG A 39 1.57 -3.27 1.07
C ARG A 39 2.78 -4.21 0.96
N LYS A 40 2.74 -5.39 1.58
CA LYS A 40 3.83 -6.38 1.53
C LYS A 40 3.89 -7.09 0.18
N GLU A 41 2.73 -7.52 -0.34
CA GLU A 41 2.66 -8.35 -1.55
C GLU A 41 2.72 -7.51 -2.84
N PHE A 42 2.16 -6.30 -2.87
CA PHE A 42 2.04 -5.49 -4.09
C PHE A 42 3.38 -5.15 -4.79
N PRO A 43 4.48 -4.79 -4.09
CA PRO A 43 5.76 -4.52 -4.74
C PRO A 43 6.37 -5.77 -5.36
N THR A 44 6.15 -6.95 -4.77
CA THR A 44 6.71 -8.22 -5.22
C THR A 44 5.81 -9.00 -6.18
N ALA A 45 4.54 -8.58 -6.30
CA ALA A 45 3.52 -9.21 -7.13
C ALA A 45 3.80 -9.06 -8.63
N SER A 46 3.38 -10.06 -9.40
CA SER A 46 3.43 -10.04 -10.87
C SER A 46 2.48 -8.96 -11.44
N LYS A 47 2.57 -8.68 -12.74
CA LYS A 47 1.69 -7.68 -13.37
C LYS A 47 0.21 -8.10 -13.26
N GLU A 48 -0.07 -9.39 -13.44
CA GLU A 48 -1.41 -9.97 -13.34
C GLU A 48 -1.93 -9.91 -11.90
N ASP A 49 -1.10 -10.29 -10.92
CA ASP A 49 -1.48 -10.21 -9.51
C ASP A 49 -1.72 -8.76 -9.05
N ARG A 50 -0.93 -7.80 -9.55
CA ARG A 50 -1.13 -6.38 -9.25
C ARG A 50 -2.46 -5.86 -9.80
N GLU A 51 -2.84 -6.30 -10.99
CA GLU A 51 -4.12 -5.93 -11.61
C GLU A 51 -5.29 -6.51 -10.81
N GLU A 52 -5.18 -7.75 -10.37
CA GLU A 52 -6.17 -8.37 -9.47
C GLU A 52 -6.26 -7.62 -8.12
N MET A 53 -5.13 -7.23 -7.53
CA MET A 53 -5.11 -6.43 -6.30
C MET A 53 -5.79 -5.07 -6.47
N ILE A 54 -5.59 -4.40 -7.62
CA ILE A 54 -6.26 -3.13 -7.93
C ILE A 54 -7.78 -3.34 -8.09
N GLN A 55 -8.20 -4.43 -8.73
CA GLN A 55 -9.63 -4.78 -8.84
C GLN A 55 -10.25 -5.02 -7.47
N MET A 56 -9.58 -5.78 -6.59
CA MET A 56 -10.03 -6.00 -5.21
C MET A 56 -10.18 -4.69 -4.44
N MET A 57 -9.21 -3.78 -4.52
CA MET A 57 -9.31 -2.45 -3.89
C MET A 57 -10.47 -1.63 -4.44
N THR A 58 -10.66 -1.63 -5.77
CA THR A 58 -11.72 -0.86 -6.43
C THR A 58 -13.10 -1.38 -6.00
N HIS A 59 -13.25 -2.70 -5.94
CA HIS A 59 -14.50 -3.30 -5.47
C HIS A 59 -14.76 -3.02 -3.99
N LEU A 60 -13.75 -3.14 -3.13
CA LEU A 60 -13.86 -2.81 -1.71
C LEU A 60 -14.28 -1.35 -1.50
N HIS A 61 -13.69 -0.41 -2.25
CA HIS A 61 -14.08 1.00 -2.21
C HIS A 61 -15.53 1.22 -2.61
N SER A 62 -15.98 0.57 -3.69
CA SER A 62 -17.38 0.63 -4.13
C SER A 62 -18.34 0.14 -3.04
N ARG A 63 -18.00 -0.97 -2.37
CA ARG A 63 -18.81 -1.53 -1.29
C ARG A 63 -18.84 -0.65 -0.04
N LEU A 64 -17.69 -0.09 0.35
CA LEU A 64 -17.63 0.89 1.44
C LEU A 64 -18.53 2.11 1.17
N HIS A 65 -18.51 2.62 -0.07
CA HIS A 65 -19.37 3.72 -0.46
C HIS A 65 -20.85 3.33 -0.40
N GLU A 66 -21.20 2.14 -0.88
CA GLU A 66 -22.57 1.63 -0.80
C GLU A 66 -23.07 1.47 0.65
N VAL A 67 -22.22 0.94 1.54
CA VAL A 67 -22.54 0.82 2.97
C VAL A 67 -22.68 2.20 3.60
N SER A 68 -21.76 3.13 3.33
CA SER A 68 -21.83 4.51 3.83
C SER A 68 -23.14 5.19 3.43
N LYS A 69 -23.54 5.02 2.16
CA LYS A 69 -24.80 5.55 1.65
C LYS A 69 -26.01 4.94 2.35
N LYS A 70 -26.05 3.62 2.50
CA LYS A 70 -27.13 2.94 3.24
C LYS A 70 -27.19 3.37 4.70
N THR A 71 -26.05 3.56 5.36
CA THR A 71 -25.98 4.07 6.73
C THR A 71 -26.48 5.50 6.83
N ALA A 72 -26.13 6.36 5.87
CA ALA A 72 -26.63 7.73 5.79
C ALA A 72 -28.16 7.74 5.63
N GLU A 73 -28.69 6.97 4.67
CA GLU A 73 -30.13 6.81 4.44
C GLU A 73 -30.86 6.28 5.69
N ALA A 74 -30.32 5.25 6.35
CA ALA A 74 -30.92 4.66 7.55
C ALA A 74 -30.88 5.58 8.78
N SER A 75 -29.86 6.43 8.89
CA SER A 75 -29.73 7.42 9.97
C SER A 75 -30.49 8.72 9.69
N GLY A 76 -31.08 8.87 8.50
CA GLY A 76 -31.73 10.11 8.06
C GLY A 76 -30.74 11.26 7.84
N MET A 77 -29.46 10.97 7.67
CA MET A 77 -28.39 11.93 7.42
C MET A 77 -27.98 11.90 5.94
N SER A 78 -27.44 13.02 5.45
CA SER A 78 -26.66 13.00 4.20
C SER A 78 -25.27 12.40 4.42
N GLU A 79 -24.59 11.98 3.35
CA GLU A 79 -23.21 11.47 3.44
C GLU A 79 -22.24 12.51 4.05
N ASP A 80 -22.42 13.79 3.72
CA ASP A 80 -21.60 14.89 4.27
C ASP A 80 -21.85 15.10 5.77
N GLU A 81 -23.10 14.97 6.21
CA GLU A 81 -23.46 15.02 7.63
C GLU A 81 -22.94 13.81 8.39
N LEU A 82 -23.02 12.61 7.79
CA LEU A 82 -22.47 11.39 8.38
C LEU A 82 -20.94 11.49 8.52
N SER A 83 -20.27 12.06 7.51
CA SER A 83 -18.84 12.34 7.56
C SER A 83 -18.51 13.34 8.68
N SER A 84 -19.24 14.46 8.75
CA SER A 84 -19.07 15.47 9.79
C SER A 84 -19.34 14.90 11.19
N PHE A 85 -20.32 14.01 11.30
CA PHE A 85 -20.64 13.29 12.53
C PHE A 85 -19.48 12.39 12.96
N ALA A 86 -18.89 11.66 12.02
CA ALA A 86 -17.74 10.78 12.26
C ALA A 86 -16.44 11.54 12.61
N GLU A 87 -16.34 12.84 12.29
CA GLU A 87 -15.19 13.66 12.62
C GLU A 87 -15.30 14.40 13.96
N ASN A 88 -16.48 14.40 14.59
CA ASN A 88 -16.67 15.06 15.88
C ASN A 88 -16.42 14.11 17.06
N PRO A 89 -15.39 14.34 17.89
CA PRO A 89 -15.08 13.49 19.04
C PRO A 89 -16.21 13.40 20.07
N SER A 90 -17.06 14.42 20.14
CA SER A 90 -18.16 14.51 21.11
C SER A 90 -19.29 13.52 20.83
N ASN A 91 -19.33 12.96 19.62
CA ASN A 91 -20.32 11.96 19.21
C ASN A 91 -19.96 10.53 19.62
N PHE A 92 -18.76 10.34 20.18
CA PHE A 92 -18.22 9.04 20.56
C PHE A 92 -17.82 9.06 22.05
N THR A 93 -17.80 7.88 22.67
CA THR A 93 -17.14 7.77 23.97
C THR A 93 -15.62 7.97 23.80
N PRO A 94 -14.89 8.39 24.85
CA PRO A 94 -13.44 8.56 24.77
C PRO A 94 -12.71 7.30 24.27
N GLU A 95 -13.18 6.12 24.68
CA GLU A 95 -12.62 4.83 24.26
C GLU A 95 -12.89 4.55 22.78
N GLN A 96 -14.12 4.77 22.31
CA GLN A 96 -14.49 4.61 20.90
C GLN A 96 -13.71 5.59 20.01
N TRP A 97 -13.58 6.84 20.45
CA TRP A 97 -12.83 7.85 19.71
C TRP A 97 -11.35 7.50 19.59
N GLN A 98 -10.72 7.04 20.67
CA GLN A 98 -9.33 6.60 20.64
C GLN A 98 -9.14 5.41 19.71
N MET A 99 -10.05 4.43 19.72
CA MET A 99 -10.01 3.29 18.83
C MET A 99 -10.09 3.71 17.36
N VAL A 100 -11.09 4.52 16.99
CA VAL A 100 -11.26 5.03 15.62
C VAL A 100 -10.03 5.82 15.16
N GLN A 101 -9.51 6.71 16.01
CA GLN A 101 -8.30 7.49 15.70
C GLN A 101 -7.05 6.62 15.57
N GLY A 102 -6.91 5.59 16.42
CA GLY A 102 -5.82 4.62 16.36
C GLY A 102 -5.80 3.88 15.03
N SER A 103 -6.93 3.32 14.63
CA SER A 103 -7.08 2.63 13.34
C SER A 103 -6.90 3.58 12.15
N ARG A 104 -7.46 4.81 12.22
CA ARG A 104 -7.27 5.83 11.17
C ARG A 104 -5.79 6.17 10.98
N ARG A 105 -5.03 6.30 12.07
CA ARG A 105 -3.57 6.54 12.02
C ARG A 105 -2.82 5.37 11.40
N GLN A 106 -3.12 4.13 11.80
CA GLN A 106 -2.49 2.94 11.25
C GLN A 106 -2.75 2.78 9.75
N LEU A 107 -3.99 3.01 9.31
CA LEU A 107 -4.35 3.00 7.90
C LEU A 107 -3.61 4.09 7.12
N TYR A 108 -3.57 5.32 7.66
CA TYR A 108 -2.87 6.43 7.02
C TYR A 108 -1.36 6.18 6.90
N ASP A 109 -0.73 5.65 7.95
CA ASP A 109 0.68 5.29 7.94
C ASP A 109 0.98 4.17 6.94
N SER A 110 0.11 3.16 6.86
CA SER A 110 0.22 2.09 5.88
C SER A 110 0.08 2.61 4.44
N ALA A 111 -0.89 3.49 4.18
CA ALA A 111 -1.11 4.12 2.89
C ALA A 111 0.05 5.05 2.48
N ARG A 112 0.55 5.89 3.40
CA ARG A 112 1.69 6.78 3.16
C ARG A 112 2.97 6.01 2.88
N LYS A 113 3.21 4.92 3.60
CA LYS A 113 4.37 4.07 3.35
C LYS A 113 4.23 3.31 2.03
N PHE A 114 3.01 2.89 1.66
CA PHE A 114 2.72 2.28 0.36
C PHE A 114 3.01 3.24 -0.81
N SER A 115 2.49 4.48 -0.77
CA SER A 115 2.76 5.48 -1.80
C SER A 115 4.25 5.78 -1.93
N SER A 116 4.97 5.89 -0.81
CA SER A 116 6.43 6.08 -0.81
C SER A 116 7.20 4.90 -1.42
N SER A 117 6.70 3.66 -1.28
CA SER A 117 7.30 2.47 -1.90
C SER A 117 7.09 2.44 -3.41
N LEU A 118 5.91 2.86 -3.88
CA LEU A 118 5.62 2.98 -5.32
C LEU A 118 6.50 4.02 -6.01
N GLU A 119 6.73 5.17 -5.38
CA GLU A 119 7.62 6.19 -5.93
C GLU A 119 9.08 5.72 -6.01
N LYS A 120 9.53 4.95 -5.01
CA LYS A 120 10.89 4.36 -5.00
C LYS A 120 11.06 3.29 -6.08
N GLU A 121 10.04 2.48 -6.37
CA GLU A 121 10.06 1.54 -7.49
C GLU A 121 10.16 2.25 -8.85
N LYS A 122 9.42 3.35 -9.05
CA LYS A 122 9.50 4.15 -10.28
C LYS A 122 10.89 4.74 -10.49
N LYS A 123 11.54 5.23 -9.43
CA LYS A 123 12.93 5.76 -9.50
C LYS A 123 13.98 4.68 -9.76
N LYS A 124 13.81 3.45 -9.24
CA LYS A 124 14.75 2.34 -9.51
C LYS A 124 14.70 1.83 -10.96
N LYS A 125 13.55 1.92 -11.65
CA LYS A 125 13.43 1.56 -13.07
C LYS A 125 13.93 2.65 -14.04
N GLN A 126 14.23 3.85 -13.54
CA GLN A 126 14.79 4.97 -14.31
C GLN A 126 16.28 5.25 -14.02
N ALA A 127 16.99 4.33 -13.35
CA ALA A 127 18.45 4.37 -13.41
C ALA A 127 18.86 3.97 -14.83
N PRO A 128 19.52 4.84 -15.62
CA PRO A 128 20.08 4.44 -16.89
C PRO A 128 21.03 3.28 -16.61
N GLN A 129 20.83 2.16 -17.29
CA GLN A 129 21.95 1.26 -17.56
C GLN A 129 22.93 2.09 -18.41
N GLU A 130 23.83 2.82 -17.75
CA GLU A 130 25.10 3.16 -18.36
C GLU A 130 25.78 1.82 -18.66
N GLU A 131 25.60 1.37 -19.89
CA GLU A 131 26.51 0.45 -20.56
C GLU A 131 27.92 0.94 -20.28
N LYS A 132 28.58 0.32 -19.30
CA LYS A 132 30.03 0.49 -19.14
C LYS A 132 30.64 0.13 -20.50
N PRO A 133 31.30 1.05 -21.21
CA PRO A 133 31.92 0.72 -22.48
C PRO A 133 32.93 -0.39 -22.23
N LYS A 134 32.76 -1.50 -22.96
CA LYS A 134 33.72 -2.61 -23.01
C LYS A 134 35.09 -2.02 -23.33
N LYS A 135 35.96 -1.93 -22.32
CA LYS A 135 37.36 -1.53 -22.53
C LYS A 135 37.97 -2.50 -23.56
N PRO A 136 38.52 -2.01 -24.69
CA PRO A 136 39.16 -2.90 -25.64
C PRO A 136 40.38 -3.54 -24.98
N ILE A 137 40.46 -4.85 -25.10
CA ILE A 137 41.59 -5.70 -24.72
C ILE A 137 42.84 -5.15 -25.41
N ARG A 138 43.65 -4.37 -24.70
CA ARG A 138 45.01 -4.03 -25.14
C ARG A 138 45.94 -5.18 -24.76
N ARG A 139 46.09 -6.14 -25.67
CA ARG A 139 47.25 -7.05 -25.68
C ARG A 139 48.51 -6.18 -25.84
N ARG A 140 49.17 -5.85 -24.74
CA ARG A 140 50.54 -5.31 -24.79
C ARG A 140 51.52 -6.48 -24.76
N THR A 141 52.00 -6.78 -25.95
CA THR A 141 53.17 -7.58 -26.28
C THR A 141 54.35 -7.23 -25.37
N ARG A 142 54.94 -8.27 -24.74
CA ARG A 142 56.28 -8.22 -24.14
C ARG A 142 57.28 -7.81 -25.23
N ARG A 143 57.95 -6.67 -25.06
CA ARG A 143 59.17 -6.34 -25.81
C ARG A 143 60.40 -6.67 -24.95
N PRO A 144 61.42 -7.35 -25.49
CA PRO A 144 62.66 -7.62 -24.78
C PRO A 144 63.69 -6.47 -24.93
N ARG A 145 64.36 -6.15 -23.81
CA ARG A 145 65.77 -5.77 -23.54
C ARG A 145 66.63 -4.94 -24.53
N ARG A 146 67.54 -4.17 -23.88
CA ARG A 146 68.83 -3.51 -24.29
C ARG A 146 68.68 -2.04 -24.76
N LYS A 147 69.56 -1.09 -24.43
CA LYS A 147 70.97 -1.11 -23.96
C LYS A 147 71.36 0.29 -23.42
N ASP A 148 72.20 0.34 -22.39
CA ASP A 148 73.03 1.49 -21.98
C ASP A 148 73.83 2.07 -23.15
N TRP A 149 73.73 3.37 -23.42
CA TRP A 149 74.73 4.20 -24.13
C TRP A 149 74.57 5.66 -23.65
N LEU A 150 75.55 6.15 -22.86
CA LEU A 150 76.19 7.49 -22.78
C LEU A 150 75.29 8.76 -22.87
N GLU A 151 75.45 9.87 -22.15
CA GLU A 151 76.61 10.53 -21.52
C GLU A 151 76.13 11.81 -20.80
N SER A 152 76.65 12.10 -19.60
CA SER A 152 77.13 13.42 -19.11
C SER A 152 77.36 13.35 -17.60
#